data_AF-A0A9P8DFM0-F1
#
_entry.id   AF-A0A9P8DFM0-F1
#
_cell.length_a   1.000
_cell.length_b   1.000
_cell.length_c   1.000
_cell.angle_alpha   90.00
_cell.angle_beta   90.00
_cell.angle_gamma   90.00
#
_symmetry.space_group_name_H-M   'P 1'
#
loop_
_entity.id
_entity.type
_entity.pdbx_description
1 polymer ?
#
loop_
_entity_poly.entity_id
_entity_poly.type
_entity_poly.pdbx_seq_one_letter_code
_entity_poly.pdbx_strand_id
1 'polypeptide(L)'
;MPQEVADIKKFIEICRRKDASSARIKKSQKTNNIKFKVRCQKHLYTLVLKDTDKAEKLKQSLPPSMILRQDTTMHTDLQLTDVSKKAKKSN
;
A
#
# COMPACT_ATOMS: atom_id res chain seq x y z
N MET A 1 -16.30 -1.61 11.15
CA MET A 1 -15.28 -2.58 11.60
C MET A 1 -14.50 -3.13 10.41
N PRO A 2 -13.17 -3.29 10.52
CA PRO A 2 -12.35 -3.95 9.51
C PRO A 2 -12.65 -5.45 9.42
N GLN A 3 -12.56 -6.02 8.23
CA GLN A 3 -12.71 -7.46 7.97
C GLN A 3 -11.56 -7.95 7.08
N GLU A 4 -11.03 -9.13 7.39
CA GLU A 4 -10.01 -9.77 6.59
C GLU A 4 -10.64 -10.76 5.61
N VAL A 5 -10.10 -10.82 4.39
CA VAL A 5 -10.51 -11.74 3.33
C VAL A 5 -9.27 -12.54 2.93
N ALA A 6 -9.34 -13.86 3.06
CA ALA A 6 -8.25 -14.76 2.67
C ALA A 6 -8.27 -15.10 1.17
N ASP A 7 -9.47 -15.22 0.58
CA ASP A 7 -9.64 -15.67 -0.80
C ASP A 7 -9.53 -14.52 -1.81
N ILE A 8 -8.62 -14.66 -2.77
CA ILE A 8 -8.42 -13.67 -3.85
C ILE A 8 -9.69 -13.51 -4.70
N LYS A 9 -10.39 -14.60 -5.01
CA LYS A 9 -11.62 -14.56 -5.82
C LYS A 9 -12.71 -13.71 -5.16
N LYS A 10 -12.96 -13.95 -3.87
CA LYS A 10 -13.93 -13.16 -3.08
C LYS A 10 -13.50 -11.69 -3.00
N PHE A 11 -12.19 -11.42 -2.88
CA PHE A 11 -11.68 -10.06 -2.87
C PHE A 11 -11.97 -9.30 -4.18
N ILE A 12 -11.77 -9.95 -5.33
CA ILE A 12 -12.09 -9.35 -6.64
C ILE A 12 -13.60 -9.09 -6.79
N GLU A 13 -14.44 -10.01 -6.31
CA GLU A 13 -15.89 -9.84 -6.29
C GLU A 13 -16.28 -8.61 -5.46
N ILE A 14 -15.67 -8.41 -4.29
CA ILE A 14 -15.87 -7.24 -3.44
C ILE A 14 -15.48 -5.94 -4.17
N CYS A 15 -14.36 -5.95 -4.89
CA CYS A 15 -13.89 -4.78 -5.65
C CYS A 15 -14.84 -4.36 -6.78
N ARG A 16 -15.62 -5.31 -7.32
CA ARG A 16 -16.57 -5.06 -8.41
C ARG A 16 -17.95 -4.60 -7.93
N ARG A 17 -18.24 -4.70 -6.64
CA ARG A 17 -19.53 -4.27 -6.11
C ARG A 17 -19.67 -2.74 -6.13
N LYS A 18 -20.90 -2.27 -6.32
CA LYS A 18 -21.27 -0.85 -6.35
C LYS A 18 -20.98 -0.07 -5.06
N ASP A 19 -20.78 -0.76 -3.95
CA ASP A 19 -20.51 -0.15 -2.64
C ASP A 19 -19.02 0.06 -2.37
N ALA A 20 -18.13 -0.48 -3.21
CA ALA A 20 -16.70 -0.23 -3.15
C ALA A 20 -16.39 1.18 -3.70
N SER A 21 -15.78 2.01 -2.86
CA SER A 21 -15.52 3.43 -3.18
C SER A 21 -14.05 3.72 -3.47
N SER A 22 -13.13 3.12 -2.70
CA SER A 22 -11.69 3.32 -2.89
C SER A 22 -10.89 2.13 -2.44
N ALA A 23 -9.76 1.90 -3.12
CA ALA A 23 -8.79 0.89 -2.76
C ALA A 23 -7.48 1.56 -2.32
N ARG A 24 -6.86 1.02 -1.28
CA ARG A 24 -5.54 1.40 -0.79
C ARG A 24 -4.61 0.21 -0.84
N ILE A 25 -3.44 0.40 -1.41
CA ILE A 25 -2.39 -0.63 -1.44
C ILE A 25 -1.30 -0.18 -0.48
N LYS A 26 -1.05 -0.98 0.56
CA LYS A 26 0.02 -0.74 1.54
C LYS A 26 1.06 -1.85 1.44
N LYS A 27 2.28 -1.50 1.06
CA LYS A 27 3.44 -2.38 1.19
C LYS A 27 4.09 -2.17 2.57
N SER A 28 4.43 -3.25 3.27
CA SER A 28 5.11 -3.23 4.57
C SER A 28 6.55 -3.70 4.40
N GLN A 29 7.51 -2.81 4.66
CA GLN A 29 8.94 -3.13 4.52
C GLN A 29 9.41 -4.17 5.55
N LYS A 30 8.88 -4.12 6.78
CA LYS A 30 9.33 -5.01 7.88
C LYS A 30 8.92 -6.46 7.69
N THR A 31 7.77 -6.71 7.07
CA THR A 31 7.17 -8.05 6.97
C THR A 31 7.05 -8.53 5.52
N ASN A 32 7.49 -7.72 4.55
CA ASN A 32 7.28 -7.92 3.11
C ASN A 32 5.82 -8.20 2.70
N ASN A 33 4.86 -7.89 3.58
CA ASN A 33 3.45 -8.10 3.31
C ASN A 33 2.88 -6.91 2.52
N ILE A 34 2.09 -7.24 1.51
CA ILE A 34 1.31 -6.31 0.73
C ILE A 34 -0.15 -6.45 1.17
N LYS A 35 -0.73 -5.35 1.65
CA LYS A 35 -2.13 -5.30 2.10
C LYS A 35 -2.95 -4.51 1.10
N PHE A 36 -3.92 -5.18 0.47
CA PHE A 36 -4.94 -4.55 -0.35
C PHE A 36 -6.15 -4.25 0.53
N LYS A 37 -6.48 -2.96 0.67
CA LYS A 37 -7.54 -2.48 1.55
C LYS A 37 -8.61 -1.81 0.71
N VAL A 38 -9.81 -2.39 0.64
CA VAL A 38 -10.94 -1.81 -0.10
C VAL A 38 -11.94 -1.24 0.89
N ARG A 39 -12.31 0.02 0.69
CA ARG A 39 -13.34 0.68 1.46
C ARG A 39 -14.70 0.46 0.81
N CYS A 40 -15.56 -0.27 1.51
CA CYS A 40 -16.98 -0.36 1.22
C CYS A 40 -17.76 0.58 2.16
N GLN A 41 -19.08 0.64 2.00
CA GLN A 41 -19.96 1.44 2.86
C GLN A 41 -19.82 1.07 4.35
N LYS A 42 -19.97 -0.23 4.67
CA LYS A 42 -20.01 -0.73 6.05
C LYS A 42 -18.64 -1.22 6.57
N HIS A 43 -17.85 -1.85 5.70
CA HIS A 43 -16.63 -2.55 6.09
C HIS A 43 -15.41 -2.08 5.29
N LEU A 44 -14.24 -2.20 5.92
CA LEU A 44 -12.94 -2.12 5.24
C LEU A 44 -12.44 -3.55 5.06
N TYR A 45 -12.41 -4.02 3.83
CA TYR A 45 -11.93 -5.37 3.50
C TYR A 45 -10.43 -5.31 3.26
N THR A 46 -9.68 -6.20 3.93
CA THR A 46 -8.23 -6.31 3.76
C THR A 46 -7.87 -7.70 3.26
N LEU A 47 -7.12 -7.77 2.17
CA LEU A 47 -6.43 -8.97 1.70
C LEU A 47 -4.93 -8.79 1.95
N VAL A 48 -4.30 -9.77 2.59
CA VAL A 48 -2.85 -9.80 2.84
C VAL A 48 -2.20 -10.79 1.88
N LEU A 49 -1.23 -10.32 1.10
CA LEU A 49 -0.42 -11.14 0.20
C LEU A 49 1.05 -10.99 0.55
N LYS A 50 1.81 -12.08 0.45
CA LYS A 50 3.27 -12.10 0.59
C LYS A 50 3.97 -11.99 -0.76
N ASP A 51 3.37 -12.59 -1.79
CA ASP A 51 3.97 -12.67 -3.13
C ASP A 51 3.80 -11.35 -3.90
N THR A 52 4.91 -10.73 -4.30
CA THR A 52 4.95 -9.48 -5.08
C THR A 52 4.34 -9.63 -6.46
N ASP A 53 4.59 -10.74 -7.14
CA ASP A 53 4.17 -10.94 -8.53
C ASP A 53 2.65 -11.14 -8.63
N LYS A 54 2.07 -11.88 -7.68
CA LYS A 54 0.62 -12.05 -7.57
C LYS A 54 -0.05 -10.72 -7.21
N ALA A 55 0.59 -9.92 -6.36
CA ALA A 55 0.07 -8.60 -6.00
C ALA A 55 0.03 -7.65 -7.21
N GLU A 56 1.04 -7.65 -8.08
CA GLU A 56 1.04 -6.78 -9.27
C GLU A 56 -0.03 -7.23 -10.28
N LYS A 57 -0.21 -8.55 -10.48
CA LYS A 57 -1.32 -9.09 -11.28
C LYS A 57 -2.69 -8.75 -10.70
N LEU A 58 -2.84 -8.83 -9.38
CA LEU A 58 -4.08 -8.47 -8.71
C LEU A 58 -4.39 -6.98 -8.89
N LYS A 59 -3.38 -6.10 -8.78
CA LYS A 59 -3.52 -4.66 -9.02
C LYS A 59 -4.02 -4.35 -10.43
N GLN A 60 -3.55 -5.08 -11.45
CA GLN A 60 -4.05 -4.97 -12.83
C GLN A 60 -5.49 -5.48 -12.99
N SER A 61 -5.91 -6.44 -12.17
CA SER A 61 -7.25 -7.03 -12.21
C SER A 61 -8.32 -6.17 -11.52
N LEU A 62 -7.90 -5.11 -10.79
CA LEU A 62 -8.84 -4.19 -10.14
C LEU A 62 -9.56 -3.31 -11.19
N PRO A 63 -10.85 -3.02 -10.98
CA PRO A 63 -11.58 -2.17 -11.92
C PRO A 63 -10.99 -0.75 -11.93
N PRO A 64 -10.73 -0.17 -13.13
CA PRO A 64 -10.10 1.14 -13.28
C PRO A 64 -10.98 2.31 -12.81
N SER A 65 -12.29 2.08 -12.66
CA SER A 65 -13.24 3.05 -12.12
C SER A 65 -13.06 3.32 -10.62
N MET A 66 -12.30 2.49 -9.91
CA MET A 66 -12.08 2.62 -8.47
C MET A 66 -10.85 3.49 -8.19
N ILE A 67 -10.99 4.46 -7.27
CA ILE A 67 -9.88 5.33 -6.86
C ILE A 67 -8.83 4.49 -6.13
N LEU A 68 -7.69 4.28 -6.79
CA LEU A 68 -6.53 3.57 -6.26
C LEU A 68 -5.55 4.55 -5.61
N ARG A 69 -5.35 4.43 -4.30
CA ARG A 69 -4.33 5.15 -3.56
C ARG A 69 -3.20 4.22 -3.15
N GLN A 70 -1.97 4.56 -3.52
CA GLN A 70 -0.78 3.81 -3.11
C GLN A 70 -0.16 4.52 -1.91
N ASP A 71 -0.24 3.89 -0.74
CA ASP A 71 0.39 4.41 0.47
C ASP A 71 1.84 3.90 0.50
N THR A 72 2.66 4.40 -0.42
CA THR A 72 4.11 4.35 -0.27
C THR A 72 4.46 5.33 0.83
N THR A 73 4.61 4.83 2.05
CA THR A 73 5.45 5.49 3.05
C THR A 73 6.87 5.40 2.50
N MET A 74 7.20 6.32 1.60
CA MET A 74 8.56 6.79 1.45
C MET A 74 8.87 7.39 2.81
N HIS A 75 9.50 6.61 3.68
CA HIS A 75 10.31 7.23 4.71
C HIS A 75 11.37 7.97 3.90
N THR A 76 11.16 9.26 3.65
CA THR A 76 12.26 10.16 3.39
C THR A 76 13.08 10.09 4.68
N ASP A 77 14.03 9.17 4.72
CA ASP A 77 15.20 9.41 5.52
C ASP A 77 15.67 10.80 5.08
N LEU A 78 15.67 11.76 6.01
CA LEU A 78 16.43 12.98 5.85
C LEU A 78 17.89 12.56 5.71
N GLN A 79 18.29 12.17 4.50
CA GLN A 79 19.66 12.22 4.04
C GLN A 79 19.80 13.51 3.26
N LEU A 80 20.05 14.60 3.97
CA LEU A 80 20.78 15.74 3.42
C LEU A 80 22.22 15.59 3.91
N THR A 81 23.04 15.06 3.01
CA THR A 81 24.50 15.02 3.06
C THR A 81 25.10 16.41 2.96
N ASP A 82 26.21 16.61 3.68
CA ASP A 82 27.33 17.51 3.38
C ASP A 82 27.10 19.04 3.26
N VAL A 83 27.56 19.76 4.28
CA VAL A 83 28.35 20.99 4.06
C VAL A 83 29.69 20.83 4.77
N SER A 84 30.62 20.19 4.08
CA SER A 84 32.05 20.40 4.31
C SER A 84 32.39 21.87 4.04
N LYS A 85 32.89 22.60 5.06
CA LYS A 85 33.73 23.82 4.99
C LYS A 85 34.23 24.10 6.43
N LYS A 86 35.45 23.76 6.84
CA LYS A 86 36.77 24.36 6.52
C LYS A 86 37.27 25.24 7.69
N ALA A 87 38.54 25.02 8.06
CA ALA A 87 39.46 25.89 8.82
C ALA A 87 39.33 25.87 10.37
N LYS A 88 40.30 25.28 11.09
CA LYS A 88 41.61 25.85 11.52
C LYS A 88 41.52 26.91 12.63
N LYS A 89 41.89 26.49 13.86
CA LYS A 89 42.79 27.11 14.87
C LYS A 89 42.38 26.54 16.24
N SER A 90 43.17 25.79 17.01
CA SER A 90 44.53 26.04 17.53
C SER A 90 44.67 27.43 18.14
N ASN A 91 44.26 27.63 19.38
CA ASN A 91 45.11 27.69 20.58
C ASN A 91 44.20 27.92 21.80
#